data_AF-A0A6P0YY34-F1
#
_entry.id   AF-A0A6P0YY34-F1
#
_cell.length_a   1.000
_cell.length_b   1.000
_cell.length_c   1.000
_cell.angle_alpha   90.00
_cell.angle_beta   90.00
_cell.angle_gamma   90.00
#
_symmetry.space_group_name_H-M   'P 1'
#
loop_
_entity.id
_entity.type
_entity.pdbx_description
1 polymer ?
#
loop_
_entity_poly.entity_id
_entity_poly.type
_entity_poly.pdbx_seq_one_letter_code
_entity_poly.pdbx_strand_id
1 'polypeptide(L)'
;MQITFLGTSSGVPTRSRNVSSVALRLPQRSEVWLFDCGEGTQHQFLKSDLRISQLRRIFITHMHGDHIYGLMGLLASCGLAGNPERIDIYGPPKLEDYLKACSRYSQTHF
;
A
#
# COMPACT_ATOMS: atom_id res chain seq x y z
N MET A 1 14.93 -10.29 8.02
CA MET A 1 14.37 -8.96 7.73
C MET A 1 14.88 -8.55 6.35
N GLN A 2 14.00 -8.12 5.45
CA GLN A 2 14.35 -7.76 4.07
C GLN A 2 13.59 -6.50 3.66
N ILE A 3 14.26 -5.59 2.98
CA ILE A 3 13.67 -4.35 2.44
C ILE A 3 13.57 -4.50 0.93
N THR A 4 12.40 -4.22 0.38
CA THR A 4 12.13 -4.22 -1.05
C THR A 4 11.59 -2.86 -1.45
N PHE A 5 12.26 -2.19 -2.38
CA PHE A 5 11.78 -0.93 -2.96
C PHE A 5 10.79 -1.23 -4.07
N LEU A 6 9.52 -0.92 -3.85
CA LEU A 6 8.46 -1.09 -4.84
C LEU A 6 8.36 0.11 -5.76
N GLY A 7 8.75 1.30 -5.29
CA GLY A 7 8.99 2.47 -6.11
C GLY A 7 9.89 3.49 -5.43
N THR A 8 10.57 4.28 -6.26
CA THR A 8 11.69 5.16 -5.87
C THR A 8 11.68 6.50 -6.62
N SER A 9 10.62 6.79 -7.38
CA SER A 9 10.40 8.08 -8.03
C SER A 9 9.62 9.01 -7.10
N SER A 10 9.84 10.32 -7.24
CA SER A 10 9.12 11.36 -6.52
C SER A 10 8.18 12.11 -7.46
N GLY A 11 6.98 12.44 -6.97
CA GLY A 11 5.94 13.20 -7.67
C GLY A 11 5.21 12.42 -8.75
N VAL A 12 5.93 11.87 -9.72
CA VAL A 12 5.36 11.15 -10.87
C VAL A 12 6.15 9.87 -11.19
N PRO A 13 5.49 8.82 -11.70
CA PRO A 13 6.18 7.62 -12.14
C PRO A 13 6.97 7.88 -13.42
N THR A 14 7.98 7.07 -13.66
CA THR A 14 8.78 7.05 -14.88
C THR A 14 8.71 5.66 -15.51
N ARG A 15 9.23 5.50 -16.73
CA ARG A 15 9.29 4.17 -17.38
C ARG A 15 10.07 3.13 -16.54
N SER A 16 11.07 3.58 -15.78
CA SER A 16 11.96 2.70 -15.00
C SER A 16 11.64 2.63 -13.51
N ARG A 17 10.92 3.62 -12.95
CA ARG A 17 10.69 3.75 -11.50
C ARG A 17 9.27 4.18 -11.22
N ASN A 18 8.56 3.43 -10.38
CA ASN A 18 7.27 3.84 -9.83
C ASN A 18 7.44 4.88 -8.70
N VAL A 19 6.35 5.53 -8.30
CA VAL A 19 6.30 6.45 -7.15
C VAL A 19 6.49 5.75 -5.79
N SER A 20 6.63 6.53 -4.71
CA SER A 20 7.06 6.05 -3.39
C SER A 20 6.28 4.84 -2.86
N SER A 21 7.00 3.74 -2.63
CA SER A 21 6.54 2.64 -1.79
C SER A 21 7.71 1.71 -1.43
N VAL A 22 7.82 1.37 -0.15
CA VAL A 22 8.87 0.47 0.37
C VAL A 22 8.22 -0.60 1.23
N ALA A 23 8.54 -1.87 0.97
CA ALA A 23 8.07 -3.00 1.75
C ALA A 23 9.17 -3.54 2.67
N LEU A 24 8.84 -3.70 3.95
CA LEU A 24 9.64 -4.38 4.96
C LEU A 24 9.04 -5.76 5.23
N ARG A 25 9.75 -6.81 4.82
CA ARG A 25 9.37 -8.20 5.09
C ARG A 25 10.02 -8.68 6.38
N LEU A 26 9.20 -9.27 7.24
CA LEU A 26 9.57 -9.88 8.53
C LEU A 26 9.32 -11.39 8.45
N PRO A 27 10.28 -12.19 7.93
CA PRO A 27 10.07 -13.62 7.67
C PRO A 27 9.62 -14.42 8.90
N GLN A 28 10.13 -14.06 10.09
CA GLN A 28 9.79 -14.74 11.35
C GLN A 28 8.31 -14.61 11.73
N ARG A 29 7.63 -13.56 11.24
CA ARG A 29 6.19 -13.33 11.51
C ARG A 29 5.33 -13.59 10.28
N SER A 30 5.93 -13.92 9.14
CA SER A 30 5.25 -13.95 7.84
C SER A 30 4.49 -12.67 7.53
N GLU A 31 5.01 -11.52 7.98
CA GLU A 31 4.39 -10.20 7.80
C GLU A 31 5.16 -9.36 6.77
N VAL A 32 4.42 -8.54 6.04
CA VAL A 32 4.92 -7.43 5.24
C VAL A 32 4.33 -6.14 5.82
N TRP A 33 5.21 -5.17 6.07
CA TRP A 33 4.84 -3.80 6.37
C TRP A 33 5.16 -2.92 5.18
N LEU A 34 4.28 -1.99 4.88
CA LEU A 34 4.42 -1.08 3.75
C LEU A 34 4.61 0.35 4.25
N PHE A 35 5.57 1.06 3.69
CA PHE A 35 5.83 2.47 3.93
C PHE A 35 5.54 3.22 2.64
N ASP A 36 4.53 4.09 2.70
CA ASP A 36 3.86 4.74 1.58
C ASP A 36 3.26 3.77 0.55
N CYS A 37 2.22 4.26 -0.13
CA CYS A 37 1.48 3.51 -1.12
C CYS A 37 1.10 4.41 -2.28
N GLY A 38 2.12 4.88 -3.02
CA GLY A 38 1.92 5.60 -4.26
C GLY A 38 1.15 4.79 -5.30
N GLU A 39 0.61 5.49 -6.31
CA GLU A 39 -0.13 4.86 -7.41
C GLU A 39 0.64 3.67 -8.01
N GLY A 40 -0.07 2.59 -8.33
CA GLY A 40 0.53 1.42 -8.94
C GLY A 40 1.23 0.45 -7.98
N THR A 41 1.30 0.74 -6.67
CA THR A 41 1.96 -0.14 -5.68
C THR A 41 1.47 -1.59 -5.71
N GLN A 42 0.17 -1.83 -5.86
CA GLN A 42 -0.38 -3.19 -6.03
C GLN A 42 0.22 -3.94 -7.23
N HIS A 43 0.51 -3.24 -8.33
CA HIS A 43 1.15 -3.83 -9.51
C HIS A 43 2.62 -4.13 -9.24
N GLN A 44 3.28 -3.32 -8.41
CA GLN A 44 4.66 -3.58 -7.99
C GLN A 44 4.74 -4.80 -7.06
N PHE A 45 3.73 -5.02 -6.21
CA PHE A 45 3.58 -6.29 -5.47
C PHE A 45 3.52 -7.49 -6.42
N LEU A 46 2.67 -7.43 -7.46
CA LEU A 46 2.52 -8.52 -8.45
C LEU A 46 3.82 -8.86 -9.21
N LYS A 47 4.72 -7.88 -9.37
CA LYS A 47 6.02 -8.05 -10.02
C LYS A 47 7.13 -8.48 -9.07
N SER A 48 6.85 -8.60 -7.78
CA SER A 48 7.81 -8.91 -6.73
C SER A 48 7.55 -10.28 -6.11
N ASP A 49 8.50 -10.78 -5.32
CA ASP A 49 8.32 -12.01 -4.53
C ASP A 49 7.49 -11.80 -3.24
N LEU A 50 6.94 -10.60 -3.02
CA LEU A 50 6.12 -10.29 -1.87
C LEU A 50 4.69 -10.79 -2.07
N ARG A 51 4.10 -11.32 -1.00
CA ARG A 51 2.70 -11.77 -1.01
C ARG A 51 1.82 -10.70 -0.40
N ILE A 52 0.84 -10.23 -1.16
CA ILE A 52 -0.16 -9.26 -0.66
C ILE A 52 -0.94 -9.81 0.54
N SER A 53 -1.14 -11.13 0.61
CA SER A 53 -1.79 -11.81 1.76
C SER A 53 -1.00 -11.71 3.07
N GLN A 54 0.30 -11.36 3.01
CA GLN A 54 1.15 -11.14 4.18
C GLN A 54 1.16 -9.68 4.63
N LEU A 55 0.50 -8.77 3.90
CA LEU A 55 0.41 -7.36 4.28
C LEU A 55 -0.39 -7.24 5.58
N ARG A 56 0.20 -6.58 6.59
CA ARG A 56 -0.43 -6.38 7.90
C ARG A 56 -0.43 -4.93 8.36
N ARG A 57 0.57 -4.14 7.95
CA ARG A 57 0.69 -2.75 8.38
C ARG A 57 1.04 -1.86 7.19
N ILE A 58 0.39 -0.71 7.09
CA ILE A 58 0.70 0.34 6.11
C ILE A 58 0.96 1.63 6.88
N PHE A 59 2.08 2.27 6.60
CA PHE A 59 2.50 3.53 7.19
C PHE A 59 2.55 4.59 6.09
N ILE A 60 1.68 5.59 6.16
CA ILE A 60 1.67 6.72 5.24
C ILE A 60 2.41 7.88 5.88
N THR A 61 3.42 8.40 5.20
CA THR A 61 4.26 9.48 5.72
C THR A 61 3.55 10.83 5.67
N HIS A 62 2.89 11.14 4.54
CA HIS A 62 2.15 12.38 4.32
C HIS A 62 1.11 12.22 3.19
N MET A 63 0.28 13.24 2.95
CA MET A 63 -0.92 13.14 2.09
C MET A 63 -0.69 13.53 0.62
N HIS A 64 0.55 13.56 0.13
CA HIS A 64 0.79 13.80 -1.30
C HIS A 64 0.43 12.56 -2.12
N GLY A 65 -0.05 12.80 -3.35
CA GLY A 65 -0.62 11.75 -4.19
C GLY A 65 0.32 10.60 -4.52
N ASP A 66 1.59 10.91 -4.74
CA ASP A 66 2.66 9.94 -5.00
C ASP A 66 2.99 9.05 -3.80
N HIS A 67 2.38 9.29 -2.64
CA HIS A 67 2.48 8.46 -1.44
C HIS A 67 1.15 7.78 -1.05
N ILE A 68 0.00 8.16 -1.62
CA ILE A 68 -1.33 7.66 -1.15
C ILE A 68 -2.29 7.16 -2.23
N TYR A 69 -2.11 7.53 -3.50
CA TYR A 69 -3.11 7.22 -4.54
C TYR A 69 -3.23 5.72 -4.85
N GLY A 70 -2.22 4.91 -4.51
CA GLY A 70 -2.31 3.46 -4.64
C GLY A 70 -3.05 2.77 -3.50
N LEU A 71 -3.28 3.46 -2.38
CA LEU A 71 -3.76 2.86 -1.13
C LEU A 71 -5.11 2.18 -1.30
N MET A 72 -6.10 2.89 -1.85
CA MET A 72 -7.45 2.34 -2.02
C MET A 72 -7.49 1.16 -2.98
N GLY A 73 -6.71 1.22 -4.06
CA GLY A 73 -6.59 0.12 -5.00
C GLY A 73 -5.98 -1.12 -4.33
N LEU A 74 -4.90 -0.95 -3.55
CA LEU A 74 -4.27 -2.03 -2.81
C LEU A 74 -5.22 -2.68 -1.79
N LEU A 75 -5.98 -1.87 -1.04
CA LEU A 75 -6.95 -2.36 -0.06
C LEU A 75 -8.10 -3.11 -0.73
N ALA A 76 -8.61 -2.62 -1.86
CA ALA A 76 -9.60 -3.34 -2.66
C ALA A 76 -9.08 -4.70 -3.13
N SER A 77 -7.82 -4.77 -3.61
CA SER A 77 -7.19 -6.04 -3.99
C SER A 77 -7.07 -7.01 -2.82
N CYS A 78 -6.73 -6.51 -1.62
CA CYS A 78 -6.69 -7.33 -0.41
C CYS A 78 -8.07 -7.93 -0.08
N GLY A 79 -9.13 -7.11 -0.11
CA GLY A 79 -10.49 -7.56 0.15
C GLY A 79 -10.97 -8.59 -0.88
N LEU A 80 -10.75 -8.33 -2.17
CA LEU A 80 -11.13 -9.23 -3.26
C LEU A 80 -10.34 -10.55 -3.27
N ALA A 81 -9.08 -10.53 -2.80
CA ALA A 81 -8.28 -11.74 -2.62
C ALA A 81 -8.76 -12.60 -1.43
N GLY A 82 -9.78 -12.15 -0.68
CA GLY A 82 -10.31 -12.85 0.48
C GLY A 82 -9.31 -12.89 1.63
N ASN A 83 -8.44 -11.88 1.76
CA ASN A 83 -7.50 -11.82 2.87
C ASN A 83 -8.29 -11.59 4.18
N PRO A 84 -8.39 -12.58 5.09
CA PRO A 84 -9.25 -12.47 6.27
C PRO A 84 -8.61 -11.63 7.39
N GLU A 85 -7.38 -11.19 7.17
CA GLU A 85 -6.52 -10.64 8.21
C GLU A 85 -6.56 -9.12 8.19
N ARG A 86 -6.73 -8.54 9.37
CA ARG A 86 -6.83 -7.09 9.57
C ARG A 86 -5.55 -6.38 9.12
N ILE A 87 -5.70 -5.32 8.34
CA ILE A 87 -4.61 -4.41 7.95
C ILE A 87 -4.69 -3.15 8.80
N ASP A 88 -3.65 -2.88 9.59
CA ASP A 88 -3.49 -1.63 10.32
C ASP A 88 -2.93 -0.55 9.42
N ILE A 89 -3.58 0.62 9.39
CA ILE A 89 -3.13 1.78 8.60
C ILE A 89 -2.78 2.91 9.56
N TYR A 90 -1.57 3.42 9.46
CA TYR A 90 -1.02 4.51 10.24
C TYR A 90 -0.69 5.68 9.33
N GLY A 91 -0.96 6.91 9.77
CA GLY A 91 -0.57 8.09 9.00
C GLY A 91 -1.11 9.40 9.57
N PRO A 92 -1.09 10.49 8.78
CA PRO A 92 -1.52 11.81 9.22
C PRO A 92 -3.02 11.87 9.54
N PRO A 93 -3.48 12.87 10.32
CA PRO A 93 -4.89 13.00 10.72
C PRO A 93 -5.91 12.97 9.56
N LYS A 94 -5.54 13.48 8.38
CA LYS A 94 -6.42 13.52 7.19
C LYS A 94 -6.58 12.17 6.47
N LEU A 95 -5.83 11.15 6.86
CA LEU A 95 -5.86 9.85 6.21
C LEU A 95 -7.21 9.14 6.37
N GLU A 96 -7.81 9.24 7.55
CA GLU A 96 -9.10 8.63 7.81
C GLU A 96 -10.21 9.24 6.94
N ASP A 97 -10.23 10.56 6.80
CA ASP A 97 -11.18 11.26 5.94
C ASP A 97 -11.02 10.88 4.46
N TYR A 98 -9.77 10.75 4.01
CA TYR A 98 -9.45 10.27 2.66
C TYR A 98 -10.00 8.86 2.41
N LEU A 99 -9.74 7.93 3.32
CA LEU A 99 -10.23 6.54 3.22
C LEU A 99 -11.77 6.50 3.22
N LYS A 100 -12.43 7.23 4.12
CA LYS A 100 -13.89 7.31 4.18
C LYS A 100 -14.48 7.89 2.89
N ALA A 101 -13.89 8.96 2.35
CA ALA A 101 -14.33 9.58 1.12
C ALA A 101 -14.23 8.61 -0.07
N CYS A 102 -13.10 7.92 -0.20
CA CYS A 102 -12.92 6.93 -1.27
C CYS A 102 -13.90 5.77 -1.12
N SER A 103 -13.98 5.14 0.06
CA SER A 103 -14.88 4.00 0.28
C SER A 103 -16.35 4.34 0.05
N ARG A 104 -16.78 5.58 0.36
CA ARG A 104 -18.15 6.06 0.09
C ARG A 104 -18.55 5.94 -1.36
N TYR A 105 -17.64 6.22 -2.29
CA TYR A 105 -17.93 6.25 -3.73
C TYR A 105 -17.52 4.98 -4.47
N SER A 106 -16.49 4.27 -3.97
CA SER A 106 -16.00 3.06 -4.61
C SER A 106 -16.70 1.78 -4.14
N GLN A 107 -17.57 1.85 -3.13
CA GLN A 107 -18.23 0.69 -2.51
C GLN A 107 -17.25 -0.41 -2.12
N THR A 108 -16.03 -0.02 -1.73
CA THR A 108 -14.98 -0.96 -1.36
C THR A 108 -15.13 -1.36 0.10
N HIS A 109 -15.17 -2.68 0.34
CA HIS A 109 -15.14 -3.27 1.67
C HIS A 109 -13.79 -3.96 1.88
N PHE A 110 -13.05 -3.56 2.90
CA PHE A 110 -11.74 -4.10 3.28
C PHE A 110 -11.56 -4.01 4.80
#